data_AF-A0A954KL06-F1
#
_entry.id   AF-A0A954KL06-F1
#
_cell.length_a   1.000
_cell.length_b   1.000
_cell.length_c   1.000
_cell.angle_alpha   90.00
_cell.angle_beta   90.00
_cell.angle_gamma   90.00
#
_symmetry.space_group_name_H-M   'P 1'
#
loop_
_entity.id
_entity.type
_entity.pdbx_description
1 polymer ?
#
loop_
_entity_poly.entity_id
_entity_poly.type
_entity_poly.pdbx_seq_one_letter_code
_entity_poly.pdbx_strand_id
1 'polypeptide(L)'
;MRILWIGILLSWHTTHLCAVADESALLPHIQPDSVNDLTSLENAERTRHKRLTAYLSAWRSWLARKCQLSADQLIAVESLCEEAVESSQETWRQAGLEGTASRLPDFAPLELSRTPGSAELTNRTSFQVRIRKLLTVHQLEIYSNALSVRNLRLMNADRSHVIAEVDEQLHLSVEQQMRLENELRALIRNSNTSLFGFETAGSPLDYLSPKVVAWRIGELDLTPEQRLTMESFFPEMQRRQANVPRFVVSLTNWEEDLRLLSQKYLDSLKKEMEERVVEYSRLWQLDPRQVEHLQLAASGAVTRVVSDWRAETMERFLSRADQIRKMADERAELQERVRADQQLRQLQGLDIQARGVNNGLSIGGEAVDLTRVQNHPLWRRAISQVRKEVEFQGLSRTAWGREACIDFVQTALERELWLHEDQIEPLRQQIREIMPSDIDRYQQPGRELAYISIVMKRVSPDKLALILNESQIVAWKELARQFDYSDNSVQISLRDGSKFVLEYLW
;
A
#
# COMPACT_ATOMS: atom_id res chain seq x y z
N MET A 1 -39.64 -37.35 32.88
CA MET A 1 -39.75 -38.04 31.57
C MET A 1 -38.63 -37.50 30.69
N ARG A 2 -37.52 -38.26 30.59
CA ARG A 2 -37.11 -39.06 29.40
C ARG A 2 -36.73 -38.16 28.21
N ILE A 3 -35.44 -37.92 27.95
CA ILE A 3 -34.41 -38.79 27.33
C ILE A 3 -34.42 -38.73 25.79
N LEU A 4 -33.23 -38.37 25.25
CA LEU A 4 -32.64 -38.65 23.92
C LEU A 4 -33.38 -38.14 22.66
N TRP A 5 -32.67 -37.57 21.67
CA TRP A 5 -31.86 -38.34 20.73
C TRP A 5 -30.58 -37.66 20.24
N ILE A 6 -29.54 -38.50 20.13
CA ILE A 6 -28.25 -38.36 19.46
C ILE A 6 -28.31 -39.18 18.16
N GLY A 7 -27.65 -38.74 17.10
CA GLY A 7 -27.21 -39.56 15.94
C GLY A 7 -26.55 -38.64 14.91
N ILE A 8 -25.22 -38.52 14.80
CA ILE A 8 -24.16 -39.47 14.35
C ILE A 8 -24.36 -39.97 12.91
N LEU A 9 -23.42 -39.55 12.03
CA LEU A 9 -22.61 -40.35 11.08
C LEU A 9 -21.73 -39.34 10.30
N LEU A 10 -20.41 -39.23 10.51
CA LEU A 10 -19.32 -40.07 9.94
C LEU A 10 -19.62 -40.39 8.45
N SER A 11 -18.83 -39.99 7.45
CA SER A 11 -17.39 -40.18 7.27
C SER A 11 -17.07 -39.70 5.83
N TRP A 12 -15.89 -39.15 5.57
CA TRP A 12 -14.95 -39.63 4.52
C TRP A 12 -13.74 -38.68 4.42
N HIS A 13 -12.61 -39.18 4.93
CA HIS A 13 -11.28 -38.77 4.49
C HIS A 13 -11.02 -39.35 3.10
N THR A 14 -10.40 -38.56 2.22
CA THR A 14 -9.36 -39.03 1.31
C THR A 14 -8.58 -37.83 0.74
N THR A 15 -7.32 -37.76 1.16
CA THR A 15 -6.12 -37.50 0.34
C THR A 15 -6.23 -36.58 -0.89
N HIS A 16 -5.58 -35.41 -0.81
CA HIS A 16 -4.76 -34.94 -1.93
C HIS A 16 -3.32 -34.70 -1.47
N LEU A 17 -2.47 -35.60 -1.94
CA LEU A 17 -1.02 -35.60 -1.83
C LEU A 17 -0.42 -34.35 -2.49
N CYS A 18 0.59 -33.84 -1.80
CA CYS A 18 1.53 -32.84 -2.24
C CYS A 18 2.27 -33.31 -3.51
N ALA A 19 2.32 -32.44 -4.52
CA ALA A 19 3.45 -32.36 -5.43
C ALA A 19 4.15 -31.02 -5.10
N VAL A 20 4.96 -31.03 -4.04
CA VAL A 20 5.98 -30.00 -3.83
C VAL A 20 7.09 -30.35 -4.79
N ALA A 21 7.22 -29.56 -5.86
CA ALA A 21 8.41 -29.59 -6.68
C ALA A 21 9.59 -29.16 -5.82
N ASP A 22 10.61 -30.00 -5.81
CA ASP A 22 11.86 -29.83 -5.10
C ASP A 22 12.66 -28.69 -5.74
N GLU A 23 12.46 -27.47 -5.23
CA GLU A 23 13.22 -26.26 -5.56
C GLU A 23 14.39 -26.05 -4.56
N SER A 24 14.94 -27.13 -4.00
CA SER A 24 16.10 -27.06 -3.09
C SER A 24 17.46 -27.01 -3.79
N ALA A 25 17.50 -27.03 -5.12
CA ALA A 25 18.73 -26.90 -5.89
C ALA A 25 18.80 -25.52 -6.56
N LEU A 26 19.66 -24.64 -6.02
CA LEU A 26 20.11 -23.32 -6.51
C LEU A 26 19.81 -22.14 -5.54
N LEU A 27 20.09 -22.31 -4.25
CA LEU A 27 20.47 -21.15 -3.43
C LEU A 27 22.00 -21.03 -3.48
N PRO A 28 22.56 -19.89 -3.91
CA PRO A 28 23.99 -19.67 -3.78
C PRO A 28 24.37 -19.74 -2.31
N HIS A 29 25.36 -20.56 -1.98
CA HIS A 29 26.05 -20.51 -0.70
C HIS A 29 26.64 -19.10 -0.54
N ILE A 30 25.93 -18.23 0.16
CA ILE A 30 26.48 -16.98 0.67
C ILE A 30 27.50 -17.41 1.72
N GLN A 31 28.79 -17.25 1.41
CA GLN A 31 29.83 -17.36 2.42
C GLN A 31 29.66 -16.18 3.38
N PRO A 32 29.50 -16.41 4.70
CA PRO A 32 29.41 -15.33 5.66
C PRO A 32 30.79 -14.70 5.82
N ASP A 33 30.95 -13.46 5.39
CA ASP A 33 32.07 -12.60 5.78
C ASP A 33 31.93 -12.27 7.28
N SER A 34 32.31 -13.24 8.11
CA SER A 34 31.89 -13.42 9.52
C SER A 34 32.43 -12.40 10.54
N VAL A 35 33.09 -11.33 10.11
CA VAL A 35 33.70 -10.33 11.02
C VAL A 35 32.90 -9.02 11.04
N ASN A 36 32.19 -8.66 9.96
CA ASN A 36 31.28 -7.49 9.97
C ASN A 36 29.93 -7.81 10.64
N ASP A 37 29.52 -9.08 10.66
CA ASP A 37 28.20 -9.50 11.15
C ASP A 37 28.06 -9.42 12.68
N LEU A 38 29.12 -9.70 13.45
CA LEU A 38 29.05 -9.65 14.91
C LEU A 38 28.87 -8.22 15.43
N THR A 39 29.60 -7.26 14.86
CA THR A 39 29.43 -5.84 15.20
C THR A 39 28.07 -5.29 14.78
N SER A 40 27.47 -5.85 13.72
CA SER A 40 26.12 -5.49 13.28
C SER A 40 25.07 -5.96 14.30
N LEU A 41 25.16 -7.22 14.75
CA LEU A 41 24.20 -7.80 15.69
C LEU A 41 24.25 -7.15 17.07
N GLU A 42 25.44 -6.91 17.62
CA GLU A 42 25.60 -6.22 18.91
C GLU A 42 25.03 -4.79 18.87
N ASN A 43 25.22 -4.09 17.75
CA ASN A 43 24.66 -2.76 17.55
C ASN A 43 23.12 -2.79 17.44
N ALA A 44 22.57 -3.77 16.73
CA ALA A 44 21.13 -3.97 16.61
C ALA A 44 20.50 -4.28 17.98
N GLU A 45 21.10 -5.19 18.75
CA GLU A 45 20.66 -5.55 20.10
C GLU A 45 20.66 -4.33 21.03
N ARG A 46 21.76 -3.57 21.06
CA ARG A 46 21.88 -2.36 21.87
C ARG A 46 20.85 -1.30 21.48
N THR A 47 20.59 -1.15 20.18
CA THR A 47 19.59 -0.19 19.67
C THR A 47 18.20 -0.63 20.07
N ARG A 48 17.87 -1.91 19.91
CA ARG A 48 16.62 -2.52 20.37
C ARG A 48 16.42 -2.30 21.87
N HIS A 49 17.43 -2.58 22.69
CA HIS A 49 17.36 -2.41 24.14
C HIS A 49 17.05 -0.98 24.52
N LYS A 50 17.81 0.00 24.00
CA LYS A 50 17.56 1.42 24.24
C LYS A 50 16.13 1.82 23.86
N ARG A 51 15.63 1.32 22.71
CA ARG A 51 14.29 1.62 22.22
C ARG A 51 13.20 1.10 23.16
N LEU A 52 13.30 -0.17 23.60
CA LEU A 52 12.34 -0.79 24.51
C LEU A 52 12.33 -0.11 25.89
N THR A 53 13.52 0.18 26.43
CA THR A 53 13.66 0.89 27.71
C THR A 53 13.05 2.29 27.64
N ALA A 54 13.29 3.02 26.56
CA ALA A 54 12.70 4.34 26.37
C ALA A 54 11.16 4.29 26.27
N TYR A 55 10.62 3.32 25.52
CA TYR A 55 9.17 3.09 25.42
C TYR A 55 8.53 2.78 26.78
N LEU A 56 9.08 1.83 27.54
CA LEU A 56 8.52 1.48 28.85
C LEU A 56 8.72 2.59 29.90
N SER A 57 9.76 3.40 29.77
CA SER A 57 9.94 4.59 30.63
C SER A 57 8.86 5.65 30.37
N ALA A 58 8.47 5.86 29.12
CA ALA A 58 7.34 6.73 28.76
C ALA A 58 6.01 6.16 29.29
N TRP A 59 5.76 4.86 29.10
CA TRP A 59 4.59 4.16 29.66
C TRP A 59 4.52 4.25 31.19
N ARG A 60 5.64 4.03 31.89
CA ARG A 60 5.72 4.14 33.35
C ARG A 60 5.37 5.55 33.81
N SER A 61 5.93 6.57 33.16
CA SER A 61 5.63 7.98 33.46
C SER A 61 4.14 8.29 33.29
N TRP A 62 3.53 7.77 32.22
CA TRP A 62 2.09 7.84 31.99
C TRP A 62 1.29 7.17 33.10
N LEU A 63 1.61 5.93 33.45
CA LEU A 63 0.90 5.17 34.49
C LEU A 63 1.05 5.84 35.86
N ALA A 64 2.25 6.29 36.21
CA ALA A 64 2.56 6.98 37.45
C ALA A 64 1.68 8.21 37.65
N ARG A 65 1.56 9.05 36.62
CA ARG A 65 0.72 10.26 36.66
C ARG A 65 -0.76 9.91 36.68
N LYS A 66 -1.21 9.00 35.82
CA LYS A 66 -2.63 8.66 35.66
C LYS A 66 -3.21 7.98 36.90
N CYS A 67 -2.46 7.04 37.49
CA CYS A 67 -2.90 6.29 38.66
C CYS A 67 -2.39 6.86 39.99
N GLN A 68 -1.62 7.96 39.97
CA GLN A 68 -1.01 8.56 41.17
C GLN A 68 -0.30 7.50 42.02
N LEU A 69 0.63 6.77 41.38
CA LEU A 69 1.31 5.66 42.03
C LEU A 69 2.11 6.12 43.26
N SER A 70 2.11 5.30 44.32
CA SER A 70 3.01 5.50 45.45
C SER A 70 4.47 5.24 45.07
N ALA A 71 5.42 5.65 45.92
CA ALA A 71 6.84 5.38 45.70
C ALA A 71 7.12 3.87 45.58
N ASP A 72 6.54 3.04 46.45
CA ASP A 72 6.71 1.59 46.43
C ASP A 72 6.12 0.97 45.15
N GLN A 73 4.94 1.44 44.73
CA GLN A 73 4.33 1.01 43.47
C GLN A 73 5.21 1.40 42.27
N LEU A 74 5.79 2.60 42.28
CA LEU A 74 6.65 3.07 41.21
C LEU A 74 7.93 2.23 41.07
N ILE A 75 8.58 1.89 42.20
CA ILE A 75 9.74 0.99 42.24
C ILE A 75 9.36 -0.40 41.71
N ALA A 76 8.22 -0.94 42.15
CA ALA A 76 7.73 -2.23 41.67
C ALA A 76 7.46 -2.21 40.15
N VAL A 77 6.82 -1.15 39.64
CA VAL A 77 6.57 -1.00 38.20
C VAL A 77 7.86 -0.84 37.40
N GLU A 78 8.87 -0.14 37.92
CA GLU A 78 10.19 -0.01 37.29
C GLU A 78 10.89 -1.36 37.16
N SER A 79 10.93 -2.14 38.24
CA SER A 79 11.49 -3.49 38.23
C SER A 79 10.76 -4.41 37.24
N LEU A 80 9.42 -4.29 37.13
CA LEU A 80 8.65 -5.02 36.12
C LEU A 80 9.00 -4.62 34.68
N CYS A 81 9.26 -3.34 34.45
CA CYS A 81 9.65 -2.85 33.13
C CYS A 81 11.02 -3.39 32.72
N GLU A 82 12.00 -3.34 33.63
CA GLU A 82 13.35 -3.88 33.40
C GLU A 82 13.30 -5.38 33.08
N GLU A 83 12.57 -6.16 33.88
CA GLU A 83 12.38 -7.59 33.63
C GLU A 83 11.71 -7.86 32.27
N ALA A 84 10.74 -7.03 31.88
CA ALA A 84 10.08 -7.17 30.58
C ALA A 84 11.03 -6.88 29.40
N VAL A 85 11.91 -5.87 29.53
CA VAL A 85 12.95 -5.59 28.52
C VAL A 85 13.91 -6.77 28.43
N GLU A 86 14.45 -7.24 29.56
CA GLU A 86 15.43 -8.34 29.58
C GLU A 86 14.84 -9.64 29.04
N SER A 87 13.63 -10.00 29.46
CA SER A 87 12.93 -11.19 28.94
C SER A 87 12.70 -11.10 27.43
N SER A 88 12.39 -9.91 26.91
CA SER A 88 12.22 -9.67 25.48
C SER A 88 13.54 -9.68 24.71
N GLN A 89 14.63 -9.18 25.29
CA GLN A 89 15.97 -9.31 24.71
C GLN A 89 16.40 -10.76 24.63
N GLU A 90 16.21 -11.52 25.70
CA GLU A 90 16.57 -12.93 25.72
C GLU A 90 15.78 -13.74 24.69
N THR A 91 14.46 -13.49 24.58
CA THR A 91 13.63 -14.11 23.54
C THR A 91 14.15 -13.77 22.14
N TRP A 92 14.55 -12.51 21.92
CA TRP A 92 15.07 -12.07 20.63
C TRP A 92 16.43 -12.71 20.30
N ARG A 93 17.35 -12.82 21.28
CA ARG A 93 18.63 -13.52 21.13
C ARG A 93 18.41 -15.00 20.77
N GLN A 94 17.47 -15.66 21.45
CA GLN A 94 17.16 -17.08 21.23
C GLN A 94 16.51 -17.35 19.88
N ALA A 95 15.67 -16.43 19.39
CA ALA A 95 15.06 -16.54 18.07
C ALA A 95 16.07 -16.40 16.92
N GLY A 96 17.23 -15.79 17.17
CA GLY A 96 18.24 -15.53 16.15
C GLY A 96 17.76 -14.61 15.03
N LEU A 97 18.53 -14.57 13.93
CA LEU A 97 18.15 -13.84 12.71
C LEU A 97 17.20 -14.66 11.80
N GLU A 98 16.79 -15.86 12.20
CA GLU A 98 15.96 -16.72 11.38
C GLU A 98 14.51 -16.24 11.36
N GLY A 99 14.08 -15.68 10.21
CA GLY A 99 12.69 -15.33 9.96
C GLY A 99 12.52 -14.18 8.96
N THR A 100 12.00 -14.50 7.78
CA THR A 100 11.58 -13.61 6.67
C THR A 100 12.42 -12.33 6.52
N ALA A 101 13.43 -12.40 5.65
CA ALA A 101 14.41 -11.34 5.37
C ALA A 101 13.78 -9.94 5.16
N SER A 102 12.65 -9.84 4.47
CA SER A 102 12.05 -8.57 4.05
C SER A 102 11.02 -7.98 5.02
N ARG A 103 11.23 -8.02 6.34
CA ARG A 103 10.33 -7.38 7.32
C ARG A 103 11.01 -6.28 8.12
N LEU A 104 10.21 -5.32 8.57
CA LEU A 104 10.64 -4.38 9.60
C LEU A 104 11.08 -5.14 10.88
N PRO A 105 12.12 -4.67 11.60
CA PRO A 105 12.47 -5.25 12.90
C PRO A 105 11.32 -5.12 13.90
N ASP A 106 11.28 -5.96 14.94
CA ASP A 106 10.27 -5.86 16.02
C ASP A 106 10.43 -4.60 16.88
N PHE A 107 11.53 -3.85 16.72
CA PHE A 107 11.73 -2.52 17.30
C PHE A 107 11.63 -1.40 16.26
N ALA A 108 11.15 -1.71 15.06
CA ALA A 108 10.86 -0.75 14.02
C ALA A 108 9.92 0.35 14.51
N PRO A 109 9.92 1.52 13.85
CA PRO A 109 9.08 2.62 14.25
C PRO A 109 7.61 2.21 14.11
N LEU A 110 6.90 2.28 15.24
CA LEU A 110 5.45 2.08 15.36
C LEU A 110 4.99 0.65 15.11
N GLU A 111 3.83 0.29 15.66
CA GLU A 111 3.17 -1.01 15.43
C GLU A 111 2.54 -1.08 14.01
N LEU A 112 3.34 -0.74 12.99
CA LEU A 112 2.98 -0.74 11.57
C LEU A 112 3.45 -2.02 10.85
N SER A 113 3.94 -2.99 11.63
CA SER A 113 4.37 -4.31 11.18
C SER A 113 3.54 -5.41 11.87
N ARG A 114 3.41 -6.58 11.22
CA ARG A 114 2.74 -7.80 11.70
C ARG A 114 3.25 -8.27 13.05
N THR A 115 4.50 -7.95 13.35
CA THR A 115 5.12 -8.20 14.64
C THR A 115 4.73 -7.05 15.58
N PRO A 116 3.94 -7.33 16.63
CA PRO A 116 3.64 -6.32 17.63
C PRO A 116 4.98 -5.90 18.22
N GLY A 117 5.39 -4.65 17.96
CA GLY A 117 6.77 -4.25 18.21
C GLY A 117 7.07 -4.03 19.69
N SER A 118 7.69 -2.89 20.04
CA SER A 118 7.85 -2.44 21.44
C SER A 118 6.54 -2.45 22.24
N ALA A 119 5.40 -2.24 21.56
CA ALA A 119 4.07 -2.24 22.14
C ALA A 119 3.58 -3.61 22.64
N GLU A 120 4.17 -4.73 22.17
CA GLU A 120 3.80 -6.07 22.66
C GLU A 120 4.12 -6.22 24.15
N LEU A 121 5.21 -5.60 24.62
CA LEU A 121 5.66 -5.71 26.01
C LEU A 121 4.56 -5.32 26.99
N THR A 122 3.88 -4.21 26.71
CA THR A 122 2.77 -3.74 27.54
C THR A 122 1.51 -4.57 27.31
N ASN A 123 1.30 -5.15 26.14
CA ASN A 123 0.06 -5.89 25.83
C ASN A 123 0.09 -7.37 26.27
N ARG A 124 1.25 -7.90 26.68
CA ARG A 124 1.37 -9.27 27.18
C ARG A 124 0.49 -9.51 28.39
N THR A 125 -0.33 -10.55 28.33
CA THR A 125 -1.25 -10.95 29.41
C THR A 125 -0.53 -11.09 30.75
N SER A 126 0.67 -11.67 30.77
CA SER A 126 1.47 -11.83 32.00
C SER A 126 1.88 -10.48 32.60
N PHE A 127 2.34 -9.53 31.77
CA PHE A 127 2.69 -8.18 32.20
C PHE A 127 1.47 -7.46 32.77
N GLN A 128 0.35 -7.46 32.04
CA GLN A 128 -0.90 -6.84 32.49
C GLN A 128 -1.43 -7.44 33.80
N VAL A 129 -1.37 -8.76 33.98
CA VAL A 129 -1.76 -9.42 35.24
C VAL A 129 -0.90 -8.93 36.41
N ARG A 130 0.42 -8.74 36.22
CA ARG A 130 1.30 -8.25 37.28
C ARG A 130 1.02 -6.78 37.62
N ILE A 131 0.78 -5.93 36.61
CA ILE A 131 0.38 -4.53 36.84
C ILE A 131 -0.93 -4.46 37.62
N ARG A 132 -1.95 -5.22 37.25
CA ARG A 132 -3.24 -5.24 37.96
C ARG A 132 -3.10 -5.63 39.44
N LYS A 133 -2.11 -6.46 39.79
CA LYS A 133 -1.84 -6.85 41.19
C LYS A 133 -1.15 -5.75 41.99
N LEU A 134 -0.43 -4.83 41.34
CA LEU A 134 0.23 -3.70 42.00
C LEU A 134 -0.73 -2.53 42.28
N LEU A 135 -1.77 -2.39 41.47
CA LEU A 135 -2.73 -1.30 41.59
C LEU A 135 -3.80 -1.61 42.65
N THR A 136 -4.22 -0.59 43.38
CA THR A 136 -5.44 -0.65 44.19
C THR A 136 -6.68 -0.79 43.28
N VAL A 137 -7.82 -1.20 43.84
CA VAL A 137 -9.09 -1.30 43.09
C VAL A 137 -9.43 0.01 42.39
N HIS A 138 -9.31 1.14 43.09
CA HIS A 138 -9.59 2.45 42.52
C HIS A 138 -8.61 2.84 41.41
N GLN A 139 -7.31 2.60 41.60
CA GLN A 139 -6.31 2.83 40.55
C GLN A 139 -6.53 1.94 39.32
N LEU A 140 -6.99 0.71 39.51
CA LEU A 140 -7.31 -0.23 38.44
C LEU A 140 -8.50 0.24 37.61
N GLU A 141 -9.53 0.81 38.24
CA GLU A 141 -10.65 1.45 37.54
C GLU A 141 -10.18 2.63 36.69
N ILE A 142 -9.37 3.53 37.28
CA ILE A 142 -8.78 4.68 36.56
C ILE A 142 -7.93 4.19 35.37
N TYR A 143 -7.06 3.21 35.60
CA TYR A 143 -6.21 2.62 34.57
C TYR A 143 -7.03 2.02 33.42
N SER A 144 -8.04 1.22 33.74
CA SER A 144 -8.90 0.55 32.76
C SER A 144 -9.70 1.55 31.94
N ASN A 145 -10.26 2.58 32.58
CA ASN A 145 -10.98 3.65 31.90
C ASN A 145 -10.03 4.46 30.98
N ALA A 146 -8.86 4.84 31.47
CA ALA A 146 -7.88 5.59 30.70
C ALA A 146 -7.38 4.81 29.46
N LEU A 147 -7.13 3.50 29.61
CA LEU A 147 -6.81 2.63 28.48
C LEU A 147 -7.97 2.52 27.48
N SER A 148 -9.21 2.41 27.96
CA SER A 148 -10.39 2.34 27.09
C SER A 148 -10.53 3.61 26.25
N VAL A 149 -10.42 4.79 26.87
CA VAL A 149 -10.49 6.10 26.19
C VAL A 149 -9.37 6.23 25.17
N ARG A 150 -8.13 5.87 25.55
CA ARG A 150 -6.98 5.89 24.63
C ARG A 150 -7.20 4.97 23.43
N ASN A 151 -7.58 3.71 23.66
CA ASN A 151 -7.80 2.74 22.59
C ASN A 151 -8.92 3.18 21.65
N LEU A 152 -10.01 3.73 22.18
CA LEU A 152 -11.10 4.28 21.36
C LEU A 152 -10.62 5.43 20.47
N ARG A 153 -9.76 6.31 20.98
CA ARG A 153 -9.15 7.40 20.19
C ARG A 153 -8.28 6.85 19.06
N LEU A 154 -7.37 5.91 19.36
CA LEU A 154 -6.52 5.26 18.36
C LEU A 154 -7.38 4.65 17.23
N MET A 155 -8.40 3.85 17.61
CA MET A 155 -9.28 3.20 16.64
C MET A 155 -10.11 4.19 15.81
N ASN A 156 -10.54 5.32 16.40
CA ASN A 156 -11.30 6.35 15.69
C ASN A 156 -10.42 7.10 14.68
N ALA A 157 -9.16 7.38 15.02
CA ALA A 157 -8.21 8.02 14.11
C ALA A 157 -7.87 7.11 12.94
N ASP A 158 -7.58 5.82 13.19
CA ASP A 158 -7.34 4.83 12.14
C ASP A 158 -8.55 4.71 11.19
N ARG A 159 -9.77 4.66 11.75
CA ARG A 159 -11.01 4.63 10.97
C ARG A 159 -11.18 5.89 10.12
N SER A 160 -11.01 7.06 10.72
CA SER A 160 -11.18 8.34 10.03
C SER A 160 -10.17 8.47 8.89
N HIS A 161 -8.93 8.04 9.11
CA HIS A 161 -7.89 7.97 8.07
C HIS A 161 -8.31 7.05 6.93
N VAL A 162 -8.70 5.80 7.21
CA VAL A 162 -9.15 4.87 6.16
C VAL A 162 -10.35 5.42 5.37
N ILE A 163 -11.34 6.04 6.02
CA ILE A 163 -12.48 6.63 5.32
C ILE A 163 -12.01 7.82 4.47
N ALA A 164 -11.11 8.67 4.98
CA ALA A 164 -10.56 9.78 4.20
C ALA A 164 -9.86 9.30 2.94
N GLU A 165 -9.07 8.25 3.06
CA GLU A 165 -8.36 7.65 1.93
C GLU A 165 -9.30 7.03 0.89
N VAL A 166 -10.36 6.34 1.34
CA VAL A 166 -11.36 5.80 0.43
C VAL A 166 -12.19 6.92 -0.20
N ASP A 167 -12.57 7.94 0.55
CA ASP A 167 -13.33 9.10 0.07
C ASP A 167 -12.54 9.93 -0.94
N GLU A 168 -11.23 10.07 -0.75
CA GLU A 168 -10.35 10.76 -1.70
C GLU A 168 -10.39 10.07 -3.07
N GLN A 169 -10.40 8.73 -3.09
CA GLN A 169 -10.40 7.94 -4.32
C GLN A 169 -11.79 7.74 -4.92
N LEU A 170 -12.82 7.54 -4.10
CA LEU A 170 -14.17 7.15 -4.53
C LEU A 170 -15.22 8.26 -4.37
N HIS A 171 -14.88 9.38 -3.76
CA HIS A 171 -15.79 10.52 -3.53
C HIS A 171 -17.11 10.09 -2.90
N LEU A 172 -17.03 9.39 -1.77
CA LEU A 172 -18.19 8.81 -1.08
C LEU A 172 -19.22 9.89 -0.69
N SER A 173 -20.51 9.53 -0.67
CA SER A 173 -21.54 10.34 -0.03
C SER A 173 -21.41 10.28 1.50
N VAL A 174 -22.04 11.22 2.22
CA VAL A 174 -22.04 11.20 3.69
C VAL A 174 -22.65 9.90 4.22
N GLU A 175 -23.71 9.41 3.61
CA GLU A 175 -24.34 8.14 3.96
C GLU A 175 -23.40 6.95 3.72
N GLN A 176 -22.66 6.96 2.59
CA GLN A 176 -21.66 5.93 2.30
C GLN A 176 -20.50 5.98 3.32
N GLN A 177 -20.02 7.17 3.69
CA GLN A 177 -18.99 7.35 4.71
C GLN A 177 -19.44 6.81 6.08
N MET A 178 -20.67 7.13 6.51
CA MET A 178 -21.23 6.63 7.79
C MET A 178 -21.39 5.10 7.80
N ARG A 179 -21.82 4.51 6.69
CA ARG A 179 -21.89 3.05 6.57
C ARG A 179 -20.51 2.41 6.60
N LEU A 180 -19.55 2.98 5.88
CA LEU A 180 -18.16 2.53 5.91
C LEU A 180 -17.58 2.60 7.33
N GLU A 181 -17.86 3.67 8.07
CA GLU A 181 -17.44 3.79 9.47
C GLU A 181 -17.97 2.64 10.33
N ASN A 182 -19.25 2.27 10.17
CA ASN A 182 -19.86 1.16 10.91
C ASN A 182 -19.21 -0.18 10.56
N GLU A 183 -18.92 -0.43 9.29
CA GLU A 183 -18.21 -1.65 8.86
C GLU A 183 -16.77 -1.68 9.42
N LEU A 184 -16.07 -0.55 9.38
CA LEU A 184 -14.71 -0.46 9.90
C LEU A 184 -14.66 -0.61 11.43
N ARG A 185 -15.70 -0.25 12.19
CA ARG A 185 -15.77 -0.55 13.64
C ARG A 185 -15.70 -2.05 13.92
N ALA A 186 -16.29 -2.86 13.05
CA ALA A 186 -16.26 -4.31 13.17
C ALA A 186 -14.97 -4.94 12.65
N LEU A 187 -14.21 -4.24 11.80
CA LEU A 187 -12.96 -4.74 11.21
C LEU A 187 -11.75 -4.34 12.06
N ILE A 188 -11.68 -3.07 12.44
CA ILE A 188 -10.65 -2.48 13.29
C ILE A 188 -11.12 -2.66 14.74
N ARG A 189 -11.11 -3.91 15.22
CA ARG A 189 -11.53 -4.26 16.59
C ARG A 189 -10.43 -4.09 17.64
N ASN A 190 -9.18 -4.25 17.20
CA ASN A 190 -8.02 -4.11 18.05
C ASN A 190 -7.38 -2.76 17.75
N SER A 191 -6.75 -2.15 18.75
CA SER A 191 -6.02 -0.90 18.60
C SER A 191 -4.79 -1.00 17.70
N ASN A 192 -4.62 -2.06 16.89
CA ASN A 192 -3.44 -2.25 16.05
C ASN A 192 -3.59 -1.41 14.79
N THR A 193 -2.78 -0.35 14.74
CA THR A 193 -2.75 0.63 13.66
C THR A 193 -2.31 -0.06 12.40
N SER A 194 -3.26 -0.34 11.51
CA SER A 194 -2.94 -0.90 10.20
C SER A 194 -2.68 0.26 9.26
N LEU A 195 -1.60 0.19 8.48
CA LEU A 195 -1.40 1.13 7.38
C LEU A 195 -2.53 0.95 6.36
N PHE A 196 -2.89 1.98 5.62
CA PHE A 196 -3.87 1.86 4.55
C PHE A 196 -3.27 2.37 3.24
N GLY A 197 -3.49 1.64 2.16
CA GLY A 197 -2.89 2.02 0.88
C GLY A 197 -3.40 1.14 -0.26
N PHE A 198 -3.67 1.76 -1.41
CA PHE A 198 -4.17 1.08 -2.61
C PHE A 198 -3.13 0.16 -3.27
N GLU A 199 -1.85 0.41 -3.02
CA GLU A 199 -0.74 -0.34 -3.57
C GLU A 199 0.02 -1.09 -2.46
N THR A 200 -0.31 -2.37 -2.26
CA THR A 200 0.29 -3.19 -1.18
C THR A 200 1.19 -4.32 -1.68
N ALA A 201 1.25 -4.54 -3.00
CA ALA A 201 1.98 -5.66 -3.57
C ALA A 201 3.50 -5.50 -3.37
N GLY A 202 4.11 -6.44 -2.66
CA GLY A 202 5.55 -6.46 -2.42
C GLY A 202 6.07 -5.53 -1.32
N SER A 203 5.20 -4.82 -0.60
CA SER A 203 5.63 -3.98 0.52
C SER A 203 6.02 -4.83 1.75
N PRO A 204 7.11 -4.48 2.46
CA PRO A 204 7.48 -5.11 3.73
C PRO A 204 6.56 -4.70 4.89
N LEU A 205 5.62 -3.77 4.64
CA LEU A 205 4.72 -3.19 5.63
C LEU A 205 3.34 -3.84 5.60
N ASP A 206 2.65 -3.78 6.73
CA ASP A 206 1.34 -4.37 6.87
C ASP A 206 0.21 -3.40 6.63
N TYR A 207 -0.31 -3.48 5.41
CA TYR A 207 -1.46 -2.73 4.96
C TYR A 207 -2.76 -3.48 5.24
N LEU A 208 -3.72 -2.75 5.81
CA LEU A 208 -5.13 -3.03 5.61
C LEU A 208 -5.40 -2.93 4.11
N SER A 209 -5.49 -4.10 3.47
CA SER A 209 -5.67 -4.15 2.02
C SER A 209 -7.00 -3.48 1.65
N PRO A 210 -6.99 -2.58 0.67
CA PRO A 210 -8.22 -2.03 0.15
C PRO A 210 -9.08 -3.11 -0.50
N LYS A 211 -8.59 -4.33 -0.78
CA LYS A 211 -9.48 -5.45 -1.15
C LYS A 211 -10.40 -5.86 0.00
N VAL A 212 -9.88 -5.86 1.23
CA VAL A 212 -10.66 -6.20 2.43
C VAL A 212 -11.69 -5.11 2.68
N VAL A 213 -11.28 -3.84 2.55
CA VAL A 213 -12.20 -2.71 2.64
C VAL A 213 -13.20 -2.73 1.47
N ALA A 214 -12.75 -2.98 0.23
CA ALA A 214 -13.55 -3.08 -0.99
C ALA A 214 -14.60 -4.20 -0.92
N TRP A 215 -14.26 -5.34 -0.35
CA TRP A 215 -15.22 -6.44 -0.15
C TRP A 215 -16.35 -6.02 0.80
N ARG A 216 -16.03 -5.28 1.87
CA ARG A 216 -17.03 -4.66 2.75
C ARG A 216 -17.77 -3.50 2.07
N ILE A 217 -17.07 -2.72 1.26
CA ILE A 217 -17.64 -1.68 0.40
C ILE A 217 -18.55 -2.28 -0.68
N GLY A 218 -18.40 -3.55 -1.06
CA GLY A 218 -19.33 -4.24 -1.95
C GLY A 218 -20.76 -4.30 -1.38
N GLU A 219 -20.90 -4.17 -0.05
CA GLU A 219 -22.18 -3.99 0.65
C GLU A 219 -22.60 -2.51 0.74
N LEU A 220 -21.70 -1.56 0.45
CA LEU A 220 -22.08 -0.18 0.20
C LEU A 220 -22.79 -0.10 -1.14
N ASP A 221 -23.84 0.72 -1.20
CA ASP A 221 -24.54 1.08 -2.42
C ASP A 221 -23.64 1.99 -3.27
N LEU A 222 -22.51 1.46 -3.76
CA LEU A 222 -21.62 2.15 -4.68
C LEU A 222 -22.31 2.39 -6.01
N THR A 223 -22.09 3.58 -6.57
CA THR A 223 -22.43 3.86 -7.95
C THR A 223 -21.62 2.97 -8.91
N PRO A 224 -22.12 2.69 -10.12
CA PRO A 224 -21.35 1.95 -11.13
C PRO A 224 -19.94 2.50 -11.35
N GLU A 225 -19.77 3.82 -11.30
CA GLU A 225 -18.51 4.52 -11.53
C GLU A 225 -17.53 4.35 -10.37
N GLN A 226 -18.03 4.43 -9.13
CA GLN A 226 -17.24 4.11 -7.94
C GLN A 226 -16.78 2.65 -7.97
N ARG A 227 -17.65 1.73 -8.43
CA ARG A 227 -17.30 0.31 -8.56
C ARG A 227 -16.22 0.09 -9.61
N LEU A 228 -16.32 0.72 -10.78
CA LEU A 228 -15.27 0.66 -11.82
C LEU A 228 -13.94 1.23 -11.31
N THR A 229 -13.97 2.36 -10.62
CA THR A 229 -12.78 2.97 -10.02
C THR A 229 -12.17 2.03 -8.97
N MET A 230 -13.00 1.46 -8.09
CA MET A 230 -12.56 0.49 -7.09
C MET A 230 -11.94 -0.76 -7.73
N GLU A 231 -12.56 -1.32 -8.77
CA GLU A 231 -12.04 -2.47 -9.53
C GLU A 231 -10.68 -2.17 -10.19
N SER A 232 -10.44 -0.92 -10.59
CA SER A 232 -9.17 -0.49 -11.20
C SER A 232 -7.97 -0.58 -10.25
N PHE A 233 -8.19 -0.45 -8.94
CA PHE A 233 -7.13 -0.63 -7.94
C PHE A 233 -6.71 -2.09 -7.75
N PHE A 234 -7.44 -3.04 -8.33
CA PHE A 234 -7.16 -4.48 -8.18
C PHE A 234 -6.92 -5.13 -9.55
N PRO A 235 -5.70 -4.99 -10.13
CA PRO A 235 -5.36 -5.57 -11.43
C PRO A 235 -5.59 -7.09 -11.48
N GLU A 236 -5.48 -7.79 -10.36
CA GLU A 236 -5.78 -9.23 -10.27
C GLU A 236 -7.26 -9.55 -10.45
N MET A 237 -8.17 -8.64 -10.06
CA MET A 237 -9.59 -8.75 -10.37
C MET A 237 -9.85 -8.46 -11.85
N GLN A 238 -9.13 -7.49 -12.42
CA GLN A 238 -9.15 -7.25 -13.87
C GLN A 238 -8.61 -8.43 -14.67
N ARG A 239 -7.59 -9.17 -14.20
CA ARG A 239 -7.05 -10.37 -14.88
C ARG A 239 -8.08 -11.49 -15.03
N ARG A 240 -9.11 -11.56 -14.19
CA ARG A 240 -10.23 -12.50 -14.38
C ARG A 240 -11.25 -12.04 -15.43
N GLN A 241 -11.26 -10.75 -15.78
CA GLN A 241 -12.09 -10.16 -16.83
C GLN A 241 -11.32 -9.77 -18.10
N ALA A 242 -9.99 -9.82 -18.09
CA ALA A 242 -9.12 -9.41 -19.17
C ALA A 242 -9.09 -10.45 -20.30
N ASN A 243 -10.22 -10.60 -20.99
CA ASN A 243 -10.17 -10.57 -22.44
C ASN A 243 -9.68 -9.17 -22.84
N VAL A 244 -8.38 -8.90 -22.71
CA VAL A 244 -7.78 -7.71 -23.35
C VAL A 244 -8.23 -7.82 -24.81
N PRO A 245 -9.02 -6.87 -25.33
CA PRO A 245 -9.53 -7.00 -26.68
C PRO A 245 -8.33 -7.05 -27.61
N ARG A 246 -8.03 -8.23 -28.15
CA ARG A 246 -6.99 -8.39 -29.15
C ARG A 246 -7.65 -8.06 -30.48
N PHE A 247 -7.14 -7.04 -31.14
CA PHE A 247 -7.52 -6.81 -32.52
C PHE A 247 -6.62 -7.68 -33.40
N VAL A 248 -7.15 -8.11 -34.54
CA VAL A 248 -6.44 -8.91 -35.54
C VAL A 248 -6.52 -8.15 -36.84
N VAL A 249 -5.37 -7.80 -37.40
CA VAL A 249 -5.29 -7.08 -38.68
C VAL A 249 -4.70 -7.99 -39.74
N SER A 250 -5.26 -7.95 -40.95
CA SER A 250 -4.70 -8.68 -42.09
C SER A 250 -3.45 -8.00 -42.62
N LEU A 251 -2.37 -8.74 -42.88
CA LEU A 251 -1.17 -8.17 -43.52
C LEU A 251 -1.41 -7.61 -44.93
N THR A 252 -2.50 -7.98 -45.60
CA THR A 252 -2.78 -7.51 -46.97
C THR A 252 -3.46 -6.16 -47.01
N ASN A 253 -4.25 -5.81 -45.97
CA ASN A 253 -5.08 -4.59 -45.91
C ASN A 253 -4.84 -3.79 -44.62
N TRP A 254 -3.66 -3.97 -44.02
CA TRP A 254 -3.42 -3.53 -42.66
C TRP A 254 -3.55 -2.02 -42.45
N GLU A 255 -3.24 -1.20 -43.46
CA GLU A 255 -3.40 0.26 -43.38
C GLU A 255 -4.87 0.67 -43.23
N GLU A 256 -5.75 0.05 -44.01
CA GLU A 256 -7.19 0.33 -44.00
C GLU A 256 -7.85 -0.23 -42.75
N ASP A 257 -7.48 -1.44 -42.35
CA ASP A 257 -7.92 -2.07 -41.10
C ASP A 257 -7.51 -1.21 -39.88
N LEU A 258 -6.25 -0.74 -39.82
CA LEU A 258 -5.79 0.16 -38.76
C LEU A 258 -6.50 1.51 -38.80
N ARG A 259 -6.80 2.05 -39.98
CA ARG A 259 -7.57 3.29 -40.13
C ARG A 259 -8.97 3.11 -39.52
N LEU A 260 -9.68 2.06 -39.90
CA LEU A 260 -11.02 1.76 -39.39
C LEU A 260 -11.01 1.49 -37.88
N LEU A 261 -10.05 0.73 -37.38
CA LEU A 261 -9.88 0.47 -35.95
C LEU A 261 -9.57 1.74 -35.16
N SER A 262 -8.68 2.59 -35.67
CA SER A 262 -8.35 3.87 -35.02
C SER A 262 -9.58 4.78 -34.91
N GLN A 263 -10.42 4.82 -35.96
CA GLN A 263 -11.66 5.59 -35.93
C GLN A 263 -12.63 5.02 -34.88
N LYS A 264 -12.80 3.69 -34.85
CA LYS A 264 -13.64 3.01 -33.87
C LYS A 264 -13.19 3.30 -32.43
N TYR A 265 -11.89 3.24 -32.15
CA TYR A 265 -11.36 3.57 -30.82
C TYR A 265 -11.57 5.03 -30.48
N LEU A 266 -11.34 5.93 -31.43
CA LEU A 266 -11.54 7.36 -31.24
C LEU A 266 -13.00 7.67 -30.88
N ASP A 267 -13.97 7.07 -31.59
CA ASP A 267 -15.40 7.29 -31.32
C ASP A 267 -15.83 6.69 -29.97
N SER A 268 -15.38 5.47 -29.65
CA SER A 268 -15.69 4.80 -28.37
C SER A 268 -15.13 5.58 -27.18
N LEU A 269 -13.83 5.91 -27.22
CA LEU A 269 -13.16 6.59 -26.12
C LEU A 269 -13.64 8.03 -25.95
N LYS A 270 -14.00 8.73 -27.04
CA LYS A 270 -14.62 10.05 -26.93
C LYS A 270 -15.94 9.97 -26.17
N LYS A 271 -16.80 9.01 -26.51
CA LYS A 271 -18.07 8.81 -25.83
C LYS A 271 -17.86 8.49 -24.34
N GLU A 272 -16.96 7.58 -24.01
CA GLU A 272 -16.64 7.24 -22.61
C GLU A 272 -16.10 8.44 -21.83
N MET A 273 -15.25 9.26 -22.46
CA MET A 273 -14.74 10.46 -21.82
C MET A 273 -15.79 11.57 -21.69
N GLU A 274 -16.71 11.70 -22.64
CA GLU A 274 -17.85 12.61 -22.53
C GLU A 274 -18.75 12.24 -21.33
N GLU A 275 -19.05 10.95 -21.17
CA GLU A 275 -19.76 10.42 -20.01
C GLU A 275 -19.01 10.75 -18.70
N ARG A 276 -17.68 10.61 -18.69
CA ARG A 276 -16.83 10.96 -17.55
C ARG A 276 -16.83 12.47 -17.23
N VAL A 277 -16.89 13.33 -18.24
CA VAL A 277 -16.98 14.79 -18.01
C VAL A 277 -18.35 15.17 -17.48
N VAL A 278 -19.43 14.56 -17.96
CA VAL A 278 -20.79 14.74 -17.40
C VAL A 278 -20.84 14.30 -15.94
N GLU A 279 -20.19 13.18 -15.63
CA GLU A 279 -20.05 12.69 -14.26
C GLU A 279 -19.34 13.71 -13.37
N TYR A 280 -18.16 14.19 -13.77
CA TYR A 280 -17.43 15.22 -13.02
C TYR A 280 -18.20 16.53 -12.91
N SER A 281 -18.93 16.93 -13.94
CA SER A 281 -19.82 18.09 -13.87
C SER A 281 -20.82 17.97 -12.72
N ARG A 282 -21.42 16.79 -12.55
CA ARG A 282 -22.38 16.52 -11.47
C ARG A 282 -21.68 16.41 -10.11
N LEU A 283 -20.61 15.62 -10.01
CA LEU A 283 -19.94 15.33 -8.74
C LEU A 283 -19.26 16.57 -8.16
N TRP A 284 -18.66 17.39 -9.01
CA TRP A 284 -17.88 18.56 -8.62
C TRP A 284 -18.66 19.86 -8.78
N GLN A 285 -19.93 19.78 -9.19
CA GLN A 285 -20.81 20.92 -9.45
C GLN A 285 -20.14 21.96 -10.36
N LEU A 286 -19.51 21.47 -11.44
CA LEU A 286 -18.70 22.29 -12.33
C LEU A 286 -19.54 23.34 -13.03
N ASP A 287 -19.00 24.54 -13.15
CA ASP A 287 -19.60 25.55 -14.00
C ASP A 287 -19.42 25.19 -15.49
N PRO A 288 -20.20 25.79 -16.41
CA PRO A 288 -20.13 25.47 -17.83
C PRO A 288 -18.74 25.65 -18.47
N ARG A 289 -17.92 26.59 -17.99
CA ARG A 289 -16.56 26.80 -18.52
C ARG A 289 -15.61 25.68 -18.09
N GLN A 290 -15.76 25.20 -16.86
CA GLN A 290 -15.00 24.06 -16.35
C GLN A 290 -15.36 22.77 -17.08
N VAL A 291 -16.65 22.57 -17.36
CA VAL A 291 -17.13 21.44 -18.19
C VAL A 291 -16.52 21.50 -19.59
N GLU A 292 -16.58 22.67 -20.25
CA GLU A 292 -15.99 22.87 -21.57
C GLU A 292 -14.47 22.60 -21.57
N HIS A 293 -13.76 23.06 -20.54
CA HIS A 293 -12.33 22.81 -20.38
C HIS A 293 -12.02 21.31 -20.30
N LEU A 294 -12.77 20.55 -19.50
CA LEU A 294 -12.60 19.10 -19.40
C LEU A 294 -12.96 18.39 -20.71
N GLN A 295 -14.01 18.81 -21.41
CA GLN A 295 -14.38 18.23 -22.72
C GLN A 295 -13.24 18.41 -23.75
N LEU A 296 -12.64 19.61 -23.80
CA LEU A 296 -11.51 19.88 -24.70
C LEU A 296 -10.29 19.03 -24.33
N ALA A 297 -9.96 18.92 -23.05
CA ALA A 297 -8.83 18.12 -22.58
C ALA A 297 -9.05 16.62 -22.83
N ALA A 298 -10.25 16.11 -22.57
CA ALA A 298 -10.65 14.74 -22.87
C ALA A 298 -10.48 14.42 -24.36
N SER A 299 -11.09 15.23 -25.24
CA SER A 299 -11.01 15.06 -26.68
C SER A 299 -9.56 15.10 -27.20
N GLY A 300 -8.76 16.04 -26.66
CA GLY A 300 -7.33 16.14 -26.96
C GLY A 300 -6.51 14.94 -26.50
N ALA A 301 -6.77 14.43 -25.29
CA ALA A 301 -6.12 13.24 -24.75
C ALA A 301 -6.47 11.98 -25.56
N VAL A 302 -7.75 11.75 -25.87
CA VAL A 302 -8.19 10.61 -26.71
C VAL A 302 -7.51 10.65 -28.07
N THR A 303 -7.50 11.81 -28.73
CA THR A 303 -6.91 11.97 -30.06
C THR A 303 -5.42 11.64 -30.05
N ARG A 304 -4.67 12.12 -29.04
CA ARG A 304 -3.24 11.82 -28.92
C ARG A 304 -2.99 10.33 -28.63
N VAL A 305 -3.69 9.76 -27.65
CA VAL A 305 -3.51 8.35 -27.28
C VAL A 305 -3.80 7.40 -28.45
N VAL A 306 -4.88 7.65 -29.20
CA VAL A 306 -5.20 6.83 -30.39
C VAL A 306 -4.18 7.04 -31.52
N SER A 307 -3.71 8.27 -31.72
CA SER A 307 -2.66 8.57 -32.71
C SER A 307 -1.33 7.88 -32.37
N ASP A 308 -0.90 7.97 -31.11
CA ASP A 308 0.33 7.36 -30.62
C ASP A 308 0.24 5.83 -30.72
N TRP A 309 -0.87 5.24 -30.28
CA TRP A 309 -1.13 3.81 -30.47
C TRP A 309 -1.08 3.38 -31.94
N ARG A 310 -1.68 4.16 -32.85
CA ARG A 310 -1.66 3.85 -34.29
C ARG A 310 -0.24 3.89 -34.83
N ALA A 311 0.57 4.87 -34.43
CA ALA A 311 1.98 4.98 -34.84
C ALA A 311 2.82 3.81 -34.29
N GLU A 312 2.70 3.51 -32.99
CA GLU A 312 3.36 2.35 -32.35
C GLU A 312 2.98 1.04 -33.06
N THR A 313 1.69 0.88 -33.38
CA THR A 313 1.17 -0.31 -34.03
C THR A 313 1.70 -0.41 -35.47
N MET A 314 1.64 0.66 -36.25
CA MET A 314 2.19 0.77 -37.60
C MET A 314 3.68 0.38 -37.64
N GLU A 315 4.49 0.88 -36.71
CA GLU A 315 5.92 0.53 -36.60
C GLU A 315 6.12 -0.97 -36.35
N ARG A 316 5.31 -1.57 -35.46
CA ARG A 316 5.33 -3.03 -35.22
C ARG A 316 4.94 -3.82 -36.47
N PHE A 317 3.94 -3.35 -37.23
CA PHE A 317 3.54 -3.97 -38.49
C PHE A 317 4.67 -3.95 -39.52
N LEU A 318 5.29 -2.79 -39.75
CA LEU A 318 6.40 -2.64 -40.70
C LEU A 318 7.59 -3.51 -40.30
N SER A 319 7.98 -3.49 -39.02
CA SER A 319 9.06 -4.32 -38.48
C SER A 319 8.80 -5.83 -38.69
N ARG A 320 7.56 -6.28 -38.46
CA ARG A 320 7.17 -7.68 -38.70
C ARG A 320 7.13 -8.03 -40.18
N ALA A 321 6.62 -7.14 -41.03
CA ALA A 321 6.59 -7.33 -42.47
C ALA A 321 8.01 -7.48 -43.03
N ASP A 322 8.96 -6.66 -42.58
CA ASP A 322 10.37 -6.76 -42.93
C ASP A 322 11.00 -8.08 -42.44
N GLN A 323 10.68 -8.53 -41.24
CA GLN A 323 11.11 -9.85 -40.74
C GLN A 323 10.58 -10.99 -41.62
N ILE A 324 9.29 -10.95 -41.99
CA ILE A 324 8.68 -11.96 -42.86
C ILE A 324 9.33 -11.97 -44.24
N ARG A 325 9.61 -10.78 -44.79
CA ARG A 325 10.31 -10.65 -46.08
C ARG A 325 11.73 -11.21 -46.01
N LYS A 326 12.51 -10.88 -44.97
CA LYS A 326 13.85 -11.44 -44.76
C LYS A 326 13.82 -12.97 -44.66
N MET A 327 12.90 -13.52 -43.88
CA MET A 327 12.72 -14.98 -43.79
C MET A 327 12.32 -15.62 -45.13
N ALA A 328 11.51 -14.92 -45.95
CA ALA A 328 11.13 -15.39 -47.27
C ALA A 328 12.32 -15.37 -48.24
N ASP A 329 13.14 -14.32 -48.23
CA ASP A 329 14.35 -14.19 -49.04
C ASP A 329 15.40 -15.25 -48.64
N GLU A 330 15.65 -15.44 -47.33
CA GLU A 330 16.52 -16.49 -46.80
C GLU A 330 16.03 -17.89 -47.19
N ARG A 331 14.71 -18.12 -47.14
CA ARG A 331 14.11 -19.38 -47.56
C ARG A 331 14.25 -19.61 -49.07
N ALA A 332 14.11 -18.56 -49.88
CA ALA A 332 14.31 -18.64 -51.32
C ALA A 332 15.78 -18.96 -51.65
N GLU A 333 16.74 -18.30 -50.99
CA GLU A 333 18.17 -18.58 -51.13
C GLU A 333 18.51 -20.02 -50.70
N LEU A 334 17.95 -20.46 -49.56
CA LEU A 334 18.10 -21.85 -49.11
C LEU A 334 17.51 -22.83 -50.13
N GLN A 335 16.35 -22.53 -50.71
CA GLN A 335 15.75 -23.35 -51.76
C GLN A 335 16.60 -23.37 -53.03
N GLU A 336 17.24 -22.27 -53.42
CA GLU A 336 18.17 -22.26 -54.54
C GLU A 336 19.44 -23.05 -54.24
N ARG A 337 20.01 -22.93 -53.05
CA ARG A 337 21.15 -23.75 -52.59
C ARG A 337 20.79 -25.23 -52.55
N VAL A 338 19.62 -25.57 -52.01
CA VAL A 338 19.10 -26.94 -51.99
C VAL A 338 18.80 -27.44 -53.40
N ARG A 339 18.31 -26.61 -54.33
CA ARG A 339 18.13 -26.98 -55.74
C ARG A 339 19.47 -27.21 -56.44
N ALA A 340 20.47 -26.38 -56.16
CA ALA A 340 21.84 -26.56 -56.65
C ALA A 340 22.46 -27.86 -56.10
N ASP A 341 22.25 -28.16 -54.81
CA ASP A 341 22.68 -29.42 -54.18
C ASP A 341 21.84 -30.63 -54.62
N GLN A 342 20.55 -30.45 -54.94
CA GLN A 342 19.65 -31.49 -55.48
C GLN A 342 19.92 -31.79 -56.95
N GLN A 343 20.47 -30.84 -57.73
CA GLN A 343 21.06 -31.16 -59.04
C GLN A 343 22.29 -32.07 -58.92
N LEU A 344 22.95 -32.10 -57.75
CA LEU A 344 24.01 -33.06 -57.43
C LEU A 344 23.49 -34.39 -56.86
N ARG A 345 22.23 -34.46 -56.41
CA ARG A 345 21.58 -35.65 -55.85
C ARG A 345 20.17 -35.82 -56.41
N GLN A 346 20.07 -36.37 -57.62
CA GLN A 346 18.86 -37.07 -58.02
C GLN A 346 18.64 -38.25 -57.06
N LEU A 347 17.71 -38.09 -56.12
CA LEU A 347 16.53 -38.95 -55.90
C LEU A 347 15.97 -38.79 -54.48
N GLN A 348 14.65 -38.60 -54.45
CA GLN A 348 13.69 -38.89 -53.38
C GLN A 348 13.54 -37.92 -52.19
N GLY A 349 12.34 -37.33 -52.17
CA GLY A 349 11.55 -37.13 -50.95
C GLY A 349 11.65 -35.76 -50.30
N LEU A 350 10.62 -34.91 -50.51
CA LEU A 350 9.91 -34.14 -49.48
C LEU A 350 9.01 -33.08 -50.15
N ASP A 351 7.75 -33.45 -50.42
CA ASP A 351 6.69 -32.55 -50.86
C ASP A 351 5.58 -32.44 -49.81
N ILE A 352 5.98 -32.14 -48.56
CA ILE A 352 5.04 -31.90 -47.46
C ILE A 352 5.56 -30.72 -46.63
N GLN A 353 5.39 -29.49 -47.12
CA GLN A 353 5.36 -28.27 -46.30
C GLN A 353 4.94 -26.97 -47.02
N ALA A 354 4.39 -27.05 -48.25
CA ALA A 354 4.01 -25.86 -49.03
C ALA A 354 2.53 -25.45 -48.89
N ARG A 355 1.66 -26.25 -48.24
CA ARG A 355 0.21 -25.97 -48.15
C ARG A 355 -0.28 -25.38 -46.82
N GLY A 356 0.62 -25.09 -45.86
CA GLY A 356 0.25 -24.56 -44.53
C GLY A 356 0.30 -23.03 -44.37
N VAL A 357 0.80 -22.27 -45.35
CA VAL A 357 1.12 -20.82 -45.16
C VAL A 357 0.05 -19.87 -45.75
N ASN A 358 -0.99 -20.39 -46.40
CA ASN A 358 -2.06 -19.56 -46.97
C ASN A 358 -3.22 -19.23 -46.01
N ASN A 359 -3.12 -19.58 -44.73
CA ASN A 359 -4.07 -19.11 -43.73
C ASN A 359 -3.61 -17.74 -43.22
N GLY A 360 -4.23 -16.69 -43.76
CA GLY A 360 -4.06 -15.26 -43.45
C GLY A 360 -3.05 -14.92 -42.35
N LEU A 361 -1.87 -14.48 -42.76
CA LEU A 361 -0.92 -13.83 -41.86
C LEU A 361 -1.61 -12.61 -41.26
N SER A 362 -1.89 -12.71 -39.97
CA SER A 362 -2.50 -11.64 -39.20
C SER A 362 -1.66 -11.36 -37.97
N ILE A 363 -1.61 -10.11 -37.57
CA ILE A 363 -0.86 -9.67 -36.40
C ILE A 363 -1.87 -9.20 -35.37
N GLY A 364 -1.80 -9.80 -34.19
CA GLY A 364 -2.54 -9.38 -33.03
C GLY A 364 -1.84 -8.23 -32.31
N GLY A 365 -2.59 -7.26 -31.81
CA GLY A 365 -2.07 -6.21 -30.94
C GLY A 365 -2.99 -5.93 -29.75
N GLU A 366 -2.49 -5.13 -28.82
CA GLU A 366 -3.25 -4.65 -27.67
C GLU A 366 -4.16 -3.49 -28.09
N ALA A 367 -5.46 -3.59 -27.80
CA ALA A 367 -6.39 -2.48 -27.99
C ALA A 367 -6.00 -1.27 -27.14
N VAL A 368 -6.38 -0.07 -27.62
CA VAL A 368 -6.36 1.14 -26.78
C VAL A 368 -7.43 1.00 -25.71
N ASP A 369 -7.06 1.31 -24.46
CA ASP A 369 -7.99 1.36 -23.33
C ASP A 369 -8.18 2.78 -22.79
N LEU A 370 -9.24 2.93 -21.99
CA LEU A 370 -9.56 4.18 -21.31
C LEU A 370 -8.46 4.59 -20.31
N THR A 371 -7.76 3.61 -19.71
CA THR A 371 -6.70 3.85 -18.73
C THR A 371 -5.53 4.62 -19.33
N ARG A 372 -5.12 4.35 -20.57
CA ARG A 372 -4.13 5.17 -21.29
C ARG A 372 -4.57 6.63 -21.46
N VAL A 373 -5.86 6.87 -21.74
CA VAL A 373 -6.42 8.23 -21.84
C VAL A 373 -6.43 8.93 -20.48
N GLN A 374 -6.87 8.23 -19.43
CA GLN A 374 -6.90 8.77 -18.06
C GLN A 374 -5.52 9.11 -17.51
N ASN A 375 -4.50 8.35 -17.91
CA ASN A 375 -3.12 8.61 -17.52
C ASN A 375 -2.42 9.67 -18.38
N HIS A 376 -3.04 10.11 -19.48
CA HIS A 376 -2.43 11.05 -20.39
C HIS A 376 -2.23 12.43 -19.71
N PRO A 377 -1.04 13.07 -19.84
CA PRO A 377 -0.72 14.31 -19.12
C PRO A 377 -1.69 15.47 -19.34
N LEU A 378 -2.27 15.59 -20.55
CA LEU A 378 -3.28 16.63 -20.84
C LEU A 378 -4.52 16.47 -19.96
N TRP A 379 -5.03 15.24 -19.83
CA TRP A 379 -6.21 14.96 -19.02
C TRP A 379 -5.93 15.17 -17.55
N ARG A 380 -4.84 14.59 -17.02
CA ARG A 380 -4.46 14.74 -15.61
C ARG A 380 -4.25 16.21 -15.22
N ARG A 381 -3.65 17.01 -16.11
CA ARG A 381 -3.46 18.45 -15.88
C ARG A 381 -4.78 19.22 -15.85
N ALA A 382 -5.67 18.97 -16.81
CA ALA A 382 -6.98 19.62 -16.84
C ALA A 382 -7.82 19.27 -15.61
N ILE A 383 -7.83 17.99 -15.22
CA ILE A 383 -8.46 17.54 -13.99
C ILE A 383 -7.86 18.23 -12.77
N SER A 384 -6.54 18.30 -12.66
CA SER A 384 -5.88 19.01 -11.55
C SER A 384 -6.22 20.50 -11.52
N GLN A 385 -6.33 21.17 -12.68
CA GLN A 385 -6.67 22.59 -12.77
C GLN A 385 -8.11 22.84 -12.35
N VAL A 386 -9.07 22.11 -12.91
CA VAL A 386 -10.49 22.23 -12.55
C VAL A 386 -10.72 21.84 -11.10
N ARG A 387 -10.06 20.78 -10.63
CA ARG A 387 -10.14 20.36 -9.23
C ARG A 387 -9.62 21.44 -8.28
N LYS A 388 -8.53 22.14 -8.58
CA LYS A 388 -8.05 23.28 -7.76
C LYS A 388 -9.06 24.42 -7.67
N GLU A 389 -9.79 24.69 -8.74
CA GLU A 389 -10.83 25.73 -8.76
C GLU A 389 -12.08 25.31 -7.98
N VAL A 390 -12.48 24.04 -8.10
CA VAL A 390 -13.59 23.45 -7.34
C VAL A 390 -13.23 23.29 -5.86
N GLU A 391 -12.00 22.91 -5.53
CA GLU A 391 -11.49 22.78 -4.16
C GLU A 391 -11.54 24.11 -3.40
N PHE A 392 -11.61 25.26 -4.10
CA PHE A 392 -11.88 26.55 -3.48
C PHE A 392 -13.31 26.63 -2.88
N GLN A 393 -14.25 25.80 -3.37
CA GLN A 393 -15.57 25.54 -2.75
C GLN A 393 -15.61 24.21 -1.97
N GLY A 394 -14.71 23.28 -2.29
CA GLY A 394 -14.52 21.94 -1.69
C GLY A 394 -13.55 21.87 -0.51
N LEU A 395 -13.18 23.01 0.09
CA LEU A 395 -12.29 23.13 1.26
C LEU A 395 -12.58 22.10 2.37
N SER A 396 -13.81 21.59 2.47
CA SER A 396 -14.20 20.56 3.44
C SER A 396 -13.50 19.20 3.27
N ARG A 397 -13.38 18.65 2.04
CA ARG A 397 -12.87 17.26 1.86
C ARG A 397 -11.37 17.16 2.01
N THR A 398 -10.61 18.00 1.32
CA THR A 398 -9.14 18.03 1.43
C THR A 398 -8.71 18.44 2.84
N ALA A 399 -9.41 19.40 3.47
CA ALA A 399 -9.13 19.74 4.86
C ALA A 399 -9.49 18.61 5.82
N TRP A 400 -10.61 17.91 5.60
CA TRP A 400 -10.99 16.77 6.42
C TRP A 400 -9.99 15.61 6.27
N GLY A 401 -9.57 15.27 5.05
CA GLY A 401 -8.54 14.25 4.83
C GLY A 401 -7.21 14.63 5.48
N ARG A 402 -6.82 15.91 5.40
CA ARG A 402 -5.65 16.44 6.11
C ARG A 402 -5.78 16.31 7.62
N GLU A 403 -6.93 16.66 8.20
CA GLU A 403 -7.15 16.54 9.64
C GLU A 403 -7.20 15.06 10.09
N ALA A 404 -7.82 14.17 9.30
CA ALA A 404 -7.81 12.73 9.57
C ALA A 404 -6.39 12.16 9.55
N CYS A 405 -5.55 12.62 8.62
CA CYS A 405 -4.13 12.28 8.56
C CYS A 405 -3.35 12.82 9.76
N ILE A 406 -3.59 14.07 10.16
CA ILE A 406 -2.98 14.67 11.37
C ILE A 406 -3.36 13.86 12.61
N ASP A 407 -4.63 13.48 12.75
CA ASP A 407 -5.14 12.67 13.86
C ASP A 407 -4.51 11.28 13.86
N PHE A 408 -4.38 10.65 12.69
CA PHE A 408 -3.64 9.40 12.54
C PHE A 408 -2.18 9.52 12.99
N VAL A 409 -1.43 10.52 12.50
CA VAL A 409 -0.02 10.70 12.88
C VAL A 409 0.12 10.99 14.37
N GLN A 410 -0.76 11.82 14.92
CA GLN A 410 -0.78 12.12 16.35
C GLN A 410 -1.03 10.86 17.19
N THR A 411 -2.02 10.05 16.83
CA THR A 411 -2.36 8.82 17.56
C THR A 411 -1.29 7.74 17.41
N ALA A 412 -0.66 7.64 16.24
CA ALA A 412 0.52 6.80 16.03
C ALA A 412 1.65 7.19 17.00
N LEU A 413 1.97 8.49 17.09
CA LEU A 413 2.96 8.99 18.06
C LEU A 413 2.49 8.82 19.52
N GLU A 414 1.20 8.99 19.82
CA GLU A 414 0.63 8.75 21.15
C GLU A 414 0.86 7.32 21.62
N ARG A 415 0.71 6.35 20.71
CA ARG A 415 0.94 4.93 20.99
C ARG A 415 2.36 4.70 21.53
N GLU A 416 3.35 5.36 20.96
CA GLU A 416 4.77 5.17 21.30
C GLU A 416 5.22 6.01 22.48
N LEU A 417 4.75 7.25 22.55
CA LEU A 417 5.21 8.24 23.52
C LEU A 417 4.37 8.22 24.79
N TRP A 418 3.27 7.48 24.82
CA TRP A 418 2.34 7.46 25.94
C TRP A 418 1.97 8.86 26.42
N LEU A 419 1.45 9.68 25.51
CA LEU A 419 1.15 11.08 25.77
C LEU A 419 0.14 11.22 26.92
N HIS A 420 0.35 12.26 27.73
CA HIS A 420 -0.61 12.75 28.69
C HIS A 420 -1.67 13.62 27.97
N GLU A 421 -2.86 13.75 28.56
CA GLU A 421 -3.98 14.48 27.93
C GLU A 421 -3.65 15.94 27.62
N ASP A 422 -2.85 16.58 28.46
CA ASP A 422 -2.38 17.96 28.29
C ASP A 422 -1.34 18.11 27.17
N GLN A 423 -0.79 17.01 26.64
CA GLN A 423 0.24 17.01 25.59
C GLN A 423 -0.34 16.75 24.19
N ILE A 424 -1.54 16.19 24.10
CA ILE A 424 -2.15 15.74 22.84
C ILE A 424 -2.38 16.90 21.89
N GLU A 425 -3.16 17.90 22.29
CA GLU A 425 -3.50 19.02 21.40
C GLU A 425 -2.28 19.90 21.08
N PRO A 426 -1.37 20.22 22.03
CA PRO A 426 -0.13 20.92 21.69
C PRO A 426 0.72 20.18 20.64
N LEU A 427 0.87 18.86 20.76
CA LEU A 427 1.58 18.08 19.75
C LEU A 427 0.84 18.06 18.41
N ARG A 428 -0.49 17.87 18.44
CA ARG A 428 -1.35 17.89 17.25
C ARG A 428 -1.22 19.21 16.50
N GLN A 429 -1.19 20.34 17.21
CA GLN A 429 -0.99 21.66 16.62
C GLN A 429 0.38 21.77 15.94
N GLN A 430 1.44 21.21 16.53
CA GLN A 430 2.75 21.16 15.89
C GLN A 430 2.76 20.29 14.63
N ILE A 431 2.06 19.15 14.65
CA ILE A 431 1.88 18.30 13.47
C ILE A 431 1.16 19.09 12.37
N ARG A 432 0.05 19.78 12.70
CA ARG A 432 -0.73 20.60 11.76
C ARG A 432 0.09 21.72 11.11
N GLU A 433 1.00 22.36 11.84
CA GLU A 433 1.90 23.40 11.33
C GLU A 433 2.94 22.86 10.34
N ILE A 434 3.39 21.62 10.54
CA ILE A 434 4.50 21.00 9.82
C ILE A 434 4.03 20.19 8.60
N MET A 435 2.86 19.58 8.70
CA MET A 435 2.28 18.73 7.67
C MET A 435 1.95 19.54 6.41
N PRO A 436 2.39 19.09 5.22
CA PRO A 436 2.09 19.79 3.97
C PRO A 436 0.57 19.90 3.74
N SER A 437 0.16 20.93 3.00
CA SER A 437 -1.24 21.06 2.54
C SER A 437 -1.56 20.06 1.44
N ASP A 438 -0.60 19.77 0.58
CA ASP A 438 -0.72 18.89 -0.59
C ASP A 438 -0.27 17.46 -0.24
N ILE A 439 -1.09 16.76 0.55
CA ILE A 439 -0.87 15.38 1.01
C ILE A 439 -0.91 14.38 -0.15
N ASP A 440 -1.67 14.69 -1.22
CA ASP A 440 -1.87 13.84 -2.40
C ASP A 440 -0.60 13.55 -3.22
N ARG A 441 0.52 14.26 -2.99
CA ARG A 441 1.78 14.02 -3.72
C ARG A 441 2.46 12.70 -3.35
N TYR A 442 2.02 12.05 -2.27
CA TYR A 442 2.68 10.89 -1.70
C TYR A 442 1.89 9.59 -1.94
N GLN A 443 1.38 9.33 -3.15
CA GLN A 443 0.66 8.09 -3.48
C GLN A 443 1.51 6.80 -3.43
N GLN A 444 2.67 6.83 -2.79
CA GLN A 444 3.58 5.68 -2.70
C GLN A 444 3.24 4.80 -1.49
N PRO A 445 3.56 3.49 -1.57
CA PRO A 445 3.64 2.63 -0.40
C PRO A 445 4.52 3.30 0.68
N GLY A 446 4.01 3.33 1.91
CA GLY A 446 4.69 3.88 3.08
C GLY A 446 4.35 5.33 3.39
N ARG A 447 3.32 5.90 2.76
CA ARG A 447 2.91 7.30 2.95
C ARG A 447 2.71 7.72 4.41
N GLU A 448 2.10 6.88 5.24
CA GLU A 448 1.93 7.16 6.67
C GLU A 448 3.28 7.28 7.39
N LEU A 449 4.23 6.38 7.08
CA LEU A 449 5.60 6.47 7.58
C LEU A 449 6.28 7.75 7.08
N ALA A 450 5.96 8.17 5.86
CA ALA A 450 6.42 9.44 5.33
C ALA A 450 5.93 10.61 6.21
N TYR A 451 4.65 10.67 6.55
CA TYR A 451 4.11 11.71 7.43
C TYR A 451 4.72 11.71 8.83
N ILE A 452 4.85 10.53 9.43
CA ILE A 452 5.52 10.38 10.73
C ILE A 452 6.96 10.90 10.64
N SER A 453 7.72 10.47 9.64
CA SER A 453 9.11 10.88 9.47
C SER A 453 9.28 12.39 9.25
N ILE A 454 8.35 13.04 8.53
CA ILE A 454 8.32 14.50 8.31
C ILE A 454 8.16 15.21 9.65
N VAL A 455 7.18 14.79 10.45
CA VAL A 455 6.94 15.33 11.80
C VAL A 455 8.19 15.13 12.66
N MET A 456 8.75 13.92 12.68
CA MET A 456 9.93 13.61 13.48
C MET A 456 11.17 14.42 13.10
N LYS A 457 11.35 14.72 11.81
CA LYS A 457 12.46 15.54 11.29
C LYS A 457 12.28 17.03 11.63
N ARG A 458 11.04 17.53 11.53
CA ARG A 458 10.76 18.98 11.50
C ARG A 458 10.34 19.58 12.83
N VAL A 459 9.81 18.79 13.78
CA VAL A 459 9.50 19.36 15.11
C VAL A 459 10.82 19.65 15.82
N SER A 460 11.09 20.92 16.07
CA SER A 460 12.33 21.35 16.73
C SER A 460 12.43 20.79 18.16
N PRO A 461 13.64 20.46 18.65
CA PRO A 461 13.86 19.99 20.02
C PRO A 461 13.29 20.93 21.10
N ASP A 462 13.37 22.25 20.91
CA ASP A 462 12.87 23.23 21.89
C ASP A 462 11.36 23.13 22.05
N LYS A 463 10.62 23.07 20.93
CA LYS A 463 9.17 22.85 20.95
C LYS A 463 8.80 21.50 21.56
N LEU A 464 9.57 20.44 21.30
CA LEU A 464 9.35 19.14 21.95
C LEU A 464 9.56 19.23 23.46
N ALA A 465 10.57 19.95 23.93
CA ALA A 465 10.84 20.12 25.36
C ALA A 465 9.74 20.91 26.10
N LEU A 466 8.96 21.72 25.38
CA LEU A 466 7.80 22.42 25.94
C LEU A 466 6.56 21.52 26.06
N ILE A 467 6.49 20.43 25.30
CA ILE A 467 5.31 19.56 25.20
C ILE A 467 5.54 18.24 25.96
N LEU A 468 6.69 17.62 25.75
CA LEU A 468 7.01 16.27 26.22
C LEU A 468 7.84 16.31 27.51
N ASN A 469 7.66 15.30 28.35
CA ASN A 469 8.53 15.08 29.50
C ASN A 469 9.84 14.37 29.09
N GLU A 470 10.80 14.27 30.01
CA GLU A 470 12.12 13.72 29.72
C GLU A 470 12.09 12.29 29.16
N SER A 471 11.31 11.38 29.75
CA SER A 471 11.25 9.99 29.26
C SER A 471 10.63 9.89 27.86
N GLN A 472 9.66 10.76 27.55
CA GLN A 472 9.06 10.86 26.22
C GLN A 472 10.01 11.46 25.18
N ILE A 473 10.84 12.44 25.57
CA ILE A 473 11.88 12.99 24.67
C ILE A 473 12.92 11.92 24.33
N VAL A 474 13.30 11.07 25.29
CA VAL A 474 14.18 9.92 25.02
C VAL A 474 13.50 8.95 24.06
N ALA A 475 12.23 8.60 24.31
CA ALA A 475 11.45 7.73 23.41
C ALA A 475 11.34 8.31 21.98
N TRP A 476 11.10 9.61 21.85
CA TRP A 476 11.10 10.33 20.57
C TRP A 476 12.43 10.19 19.84
N LYS A 477 13.55 10.42 20.53
CA LYS A 477 14.90 10.35 19.94
C LYS A 477 15.23 8.93 19.46
N GLU A 478 14.90 7.91 20.25
CA GLU A 478 15.14 6.51 19.84
C GLU A 478 14.23 6.08 18.69
N LEU A 479 12.99 6.58 18.64
CA LEU A 479 12.10 6.38 17.49
C LEU A 479 12.63 7.11 16.24
N ALA A 480 13.12 8.35 16.37
CA ALA A 480 13.62 9.16 15.27
C ALA A 480 14.86 8.53 14.62
N ARG A 481 15.71 7.87 15.40
CA ARG A 481 16.92 7.17 14.91
C ARG A 481 16.63 6.03 13.95
N GLN A 482 15.38 5.54 13.87
CA GLN A 482 14.99 4.52 12.91
C GLN A 482 14.82 5.08 11.49
N PHE A 483 14.82 6.41 11.34
CA PHE A 483 14.72 7.11 10.06
C PHE A 483 16.09 7.69 9.69
N ASP A 484 16.68 7.18 8.62
CA ASP A 484 17.93 7.68 8.04
C ASP A 484 17.59 8.76 6.99
N TYR A 485 17.76 10.03 7.38
CA TYR A 485 17.32 11.18 6.60
C TYR A 485 18.38 11.58 5.56
N SER A 486 17.98 11.64 4.29
CA SER A 486 18.74 12.30 3.22
C SER A 486 18.08 13.64 2.82
N ASP A 487 18.65 14.31 1.81
CA ASP A 487 18.12 15.57 1.30
C ASP A 487 16.72 15.41 0.73
N ASN A 488 16.39 14.31 0.02
CA ASN A 488 15.10 14.10 -0.64
C ASN A 488 14.45 12.74 -0.33
N SER A 489 15.01 11.97 0.60
CA SER A 489 14.49 10.66 0.97
C SER A 489 14.70 10.35 2.44
N VAL A 490 13.98 9.34 2.92
CA VAL A 490 14.16 8.75 4.24
C VAL A 490 14.27 7.26 4.03
N GLN A 491 15.25 6.66 4.69
CA GLN A 491 15.50 5.24 4.59
C GLN A 491 15.21 4.60 5.95
N ILE A 492 14.54 3.46 5.94
CA ILE A 492 14.28 2.65 7.12
C ILE A 492 14.97 1.31 6.90
N SER A 493 15.80 0.90 7.86
CA SER A 493 16.50 -0.39 7.77
C SER A 493 15.52 -1.53 8.07
N LEU A 494 15.47 -2.53 7.19
CA LEU A 494 14.73 -3.77 7.38
C LEU A 494 15.60 -4.79 8.15
N ARG A 495 14.99 -5.89 8.58
CA ARG A 495 15.64 -6.93 9.40
C ARG A 495 16.81 -7.61 8.68
N ASP A 496 16.75 -7.74 7.35
CA ASP A 496 17.84 -8.27 6.52
C ASP A 496 18.94 -7.25 6.19
N GLY A 497 18.84 -6.03 6.73
CA GLY A 497 19.77 -4.94 6.44
C GLY A 497 19.50 -4.23 5.11
N SER A 498 18.51 -4.67 4.32
CA SER A 498 18.02 -3.89 3.19
C SER A 498 17.34 -2.61 3.67
N LYS A 499 17.17 -1.64 2.78
CA LYS A 499 16.59 -0.33 3.11
C LYS A 499 15.27 -0.13 2.38
N PHE A 500 14.24 0.21 3.14
CA PHE A 500 12.98 0.72 2.60
C PHE A 500 13.12 2.24 2.42
N VAL A 501 13.07 2.72 1.18
CA VAL A 501 13.28 4.13 0.84
C VAL A 501 11.94 4.80 0.58
N LEU A 502 11.68 5.88 1.31
CA LEU A 502 10.59 6.81 1.09
C LEU A 502 11.14 8.03 0.38
N GLU A 503 10.65 8.36 -0.80
CA GLU A 503 11.04 9.56 -1.53
C GLU A 503 10.08 10.72 -1.20
N TYR A 504 10.62 11.92 -0.99
CA TYR A 504 9.85 13.13 -0.71
C TYR A 504 10.15 14.20 -1.76
N LEU A 505 9.09 14.88 -2.19
CA LEU A 505 9.19 16.16 -2.88
C LEU A 505 8.87 17.24 -1.84
N TRP A 506 9.90 17.87 -1.27
CA TRP A 506 9.76 18.92 -0.25
C TRP A 506 8.96 20.13 -0.71
#